data_AF-A0A2N2FLP1-F1
#
_entry.id   AF-A0A2N2FLP1-F1
#
_cell.length_a   1.000
_cell.length_b   1.000
_cell.length_c   1.000
_cell.angle_alpha   90.00
_cell.angle_beta   90.00
_cell.angle_gamma   90.00
#
_symmetry.space_group_name_H-M   'P 1'
#
loop_
_entity.id
_entity.type
_entity.pdbx_description
1 polymer ?
#
loop_
_entity_poly.entity_id
_entity_poly.type
_entity_poly.pdbx_seq_one_letter_code
_entity_poly.pdbx_strand_id
1 'polypeptide(L)'
;MRTTAIKSAARRLAALLACCLVALALSSCSDRDKTERESQEAAQPRGNTREDSFQGAKRNLERLVYHDHRITLYCQAPYRKDGTVSLPDGFTTPKHQARATRIEWEHVVPAENFGRTFPEWREGAPDCQDRRGPFKGRKCAERVNKEYRLMQADMYNLYPAIGAVNALRSNDNYAMLPGTPNAFGSCAVKIAGNKVEPPEHARGTIARTTKYMAWAYPRFKLSRQQEQLMDAWDAMYPVDQWECTRAERIEAIQGNESPMVKEQCQKAGLWP
;
A
#
# COMPACT_ATOMS: atom_id res chain seq x y z
N MET A 1 -0.97 -33.05 78.97
CA MET A 1 -2.03 -33.16 77.93
C MET A 1 -2.40 -31.83 77.24
N ARG A 2 -1.50 -30.84 77.07
CA ARG A 2 -1.81 -29.60 76.30
C ARG A 2 -0.79 -29.22 75.21
N THR A 3 0.34 -29.92 75.10
CA THR A 3 1.45 -29.54 74.20
C THR A 3 1.52 -30.33 72.88
N THR A 4 0.81 -31.46 72.77
CA THR A 4 0.79 -32.31 71.56
C THR A 4 -0.30 -31.92 70.56
N ALA A 5 -1.42 -31.34 71.01
CA ALA A 5 -2.53 -30.94 70.13
C ALA A 5 -2.21 -29.69 69.28
N ILE A 6 -1.44 -28.73 69.83
CA ILE A 6 -1.11 -27.46 69.17
C ILE A 6 -0.13 -27.67 68.00
N LYS A 7 0.80 -28.64 68.11
CA LYS A 7 1.76 -28.98 67.04
C LYS A 7 1.11 -29.65 65.82
N SER A 8 -0.01 -30.35 66.03
CA SER A 8 -0.78 -31.02 64.96
C SER A 8 -1.60 -30.03 64.13
N ALA A 9 -2.25 -29.06 64.78
CA ALA A 9 -3.03 -28.03 64.10
C ALA A 9 -2.13 -27.08 63.28
N ALA A 10 -0.98 -26.67 63.80
CA ALA A 10 -0.03 -25.81 63.09
C ALA A 10 0.58 -26.48 61.85
N ARG A 11 0.83 -27.80 61.89
CA ARG A 11 1.32 -28.57 60.72
C ARG A 11 0.26 -28.74 59.63
N ARG A 12 -1.02 -28.90 60.01
CA ARG A 12 -2.12 -29.00 59.05
C ARG A 12 -2.44 -27.66 58.39
N LEU A 13 -2.36 -26.56 59.13
CA LEU A 13 -2.55 -25.21 58.57
C LEU A 13 -1.40 -24.80 57.63
N ALA A 14 -0.15 -25.13 57.99
CA ALA A 14 1.01 -24.90 57.13
C ALA A 14 0.97 -25.73 55.83
N ALA A 15 0.47 -26.97 55.88
CA ALA A 15 0.30 -27.82 54.71
C ALA A 15 -0.81 -27.33 53.76
N LEU A 16 -1.93 -26.83 54.30
CA LEU A 16 -3.01 -26.25 53.48
C LEU A 16 -2.61 -24.91 52.85
N LEU A 17 -1.87 -24.04 53.57
CA LEU A 17 -1.36 -22.79 52.98
C LEU A 17 -0.29 -23.04 51.90
N ALA A 18 0.57 -24.05 52.08
CA ALA A 18 1.56 -24.42 51.08
C ALA A 18 0.93 -24.96 49.79
N CYS A 19 -0.13 -25.78 49.88
CA CYS A 19 -0.87 -26.25 48.70
C CYS A 19 -1.58 -25.13 47.94
N CYS A 20 -2.19 -24.15 48.64
CA CYS A 20 -2.82 -23.00 47.99
C CYS A 20 -1.80 -22.08 47.30
N LEU A 21 -0.64 -21.84 47.90
CA LEU A 21 0.43 -21.03 47.29
C LEU A 21 1.03 -21.68 46.03
N VAL A 22 1.16 -23.01 46.01
CA VAL A 22 1.64 -23.75 44.83
C VAL A 22 0.58 -23.77 43.71
N ALA A 23 -0.71 -23.89 44.04
CA ALA A 23 -1.79 -23.85 43.05
C ALA A 23 -1.96 -22.45 42.40
N LEU A 24 -1.81 -21.37 43.17
CA LEU A 24 -1.81 -20.00 42.64
C LEU A 24 -0.58 -19.71 41.77
N ALA A 25 0.60 -20.24 42.12
CA ALA A 25 1.81 -20.08 41.32
C ALA A 25 1.73 -20.81 39.96
N LEU A 26 1.22 -22.05 39.94
CA LEU A 26 1.08 -22.85 38.71
C LEU A 26 0.04 -22.28 37.74
N SER A 27 -1.04 -21.66 38.23
CA SER A 27 -2.02 -20.99 37.36
C SER A 27 -1.43 -19.74 36.69
N SER A 28 -0.53 -19.02 37.37
CA SER A 28 0.09 -17.80 36.82
C SER A 28 1.21 -18.04 35.79
N CYS A 29 1.79 -19.25 35.77
CA CYS A 29 2.78 -19.63 34.75
C CYS A 29 2.12 -20.01 33.42
N SER A 30 0.93 -20.64 33.46
CA SER A 30 0.23 -21.06 32.24
C SER A 30 -0.37 -19.89 31.44
N ASP A 31 -0.74 -18.79 32.10
CA ASP A 31 -1.32 -17.63 31.43
C ASP A 31 -0.24 -16.72 30.81
N ARG A 32 0.93 -16.58 31.46
CA ARG A 32 2.06 -15.81 30.90
C ARG A 32 2.62 -16.46 29.62
N ASP A 33 2.68 -17.78 29.58
CA ASP A 33 3.16 -18.53 28.40
C ASP A 33 2.18 -18.46 27.21
N LYS A 34 0.88 -18.23 27.47
CA LYS A 34 -0.10 -17.91 26.42
C LYS A 34 0.04 -16.48 25.89
N THR A 35 0.23 -15.49 26.78
CA THR A 35 0.39 -14.08 26.37
C THR A 35 1.74 -13.83 25.65
N GLU A 36 2.79 -14.59 25.98
CA GLU A 36 4.08 -14.52 25.29
C GLU A 36 4.07 -15.27 23.94
N ARG A 37 3.36 -16.39 23.81
CA ARG A 37 3.19 -17.09 22.52
C ARG A 37 2.36 -16.32 21.49
N GLU A 38 1.44 -15.47 21.90
CA GLU A 38 0.69 -14.58 20.99
C GLU A 38 1.53 -13.38 20.51
N SER A 39 2.71 -13.15 21.09
CA SER A 39 3.55 -11.98 20.81
C SER A 39 4.66 -12.20 19.77
N GLN A 40 4.80 -13.41 19.21
CA GLN A 40 5.90 -13.76 18.29
C GLN A 40 5.51 -14.68 17.13
N GLU A 41 4.28 -14.61 16.63
CA GLU A 41 4.02 -15.04 15.26
C GLU A 41 4.20 -13.82 14.36
N ALA A 42 5.22 -13.82 13.51
CA ALA A 42 5.40 -12.75 12.53
C ALA A 42 4.12 -12.66 11.70
N ALA A 43 3.33 -11.60 11.91
CA ALA A 43 2.04 -11.42 11.26
C ALA A 43 2.22 -11.65 9.75
N GLN A 44 1.37 -12.50 9.17
CA GLN A 44 1.49 -12.84 7.76
C GLN A 44 1.49 -11.56 6.89
N PRO A 45 2.32 -11.52 5.84
CA PRO A 45 2.35 -10.38 4.94
C PRO A 45 0.97 -10.14 4.32
N ARG A 46 0.47 -8.90 4.45
CA ARG A 46 -0.84 -8.49 3.96
C ARG A 46 -0.84 -8.09 2.48
N GLY A 47 0.31 -7.59 2.00
CA GLY A 47 0.50 -7.13 0.64
C GLY A 47 0.98 -8.21 -0.33
N ASN A 48 1.54 -7.77 -1.45
CA ASN A 48 2.12 -8.62 -2.47
C ASN A 48 3.26 -9.49 -1.91
N THR A 49 3.18 -10.80 -2.17
CA THR A 49 4.21 -11.79 -1.78
C THR A 49 4.76 -12.59 -2.97
N ARG A 50 4.20 -12.38 -4.17
CA ARG A 50 4.42 -13.26 -5.33
C ARG A 50 5.31 -12.65 -6.39
N GLU A 51 5.02 -11.42 -6.82
CA GLU A 51 5.71 -10.76 -7.93
C GLU A 51 6.67 -9.71 -7.39
N ASP A 52 7.98 -9.97 -7.41
CA ASP A 52 8.99 -8.98 -6.98
C ASP A 52 9.71 -8.31 -8.18
N SER A 53 9.26 -8.56 -9.42
CA SER A 53 9.74 -7.86 -10.61
C SER A 53 8.76 -6.76 -11.01
N PHE A 54 9.21 -5.50 -10.96
CA PHE A 54 8.41 -4.39 -11.47
C PHE A 54 8.04 -4.54 -12.96
N GLN A 55 8.92 -5.16 -13.76
CA GLN A 55 8.59 -5.46 -15.16
C GLN A 55 7.59 -6.62 -15.28
N GLY A 56 7.66 -7.61 -14.39
CA GLY A 56 6.68 -8.69 -14.28
C GLY A 56 5.28 -8.17 -13.97
N ALA A 57 5.16 -7.34 -12.94
CA ALA A 57 3.91 -6.68 -12.56
C ALA A 57 3.29 -5.89 -13.72
N LYS A 58 4.07 -5.09 -14.44
CA LYS A 58 3.59 -4.34 -15.61
C LYS A 58 3.08 -5.25 -16.74
N ARG A 59 3.75 -6.37 -17.01
CA ARG A 59 3.30 -7.34 -18.01
C ARG A 59 1.99 -8.01 -17.59
N ASN A 60 1.86 -8.38 -16.31
CA ASN A 60 0.63 -8.99 -15.78
C ASN A 60 -0.53 -7.99 -15.86
N LEU A 61 -0.30 -6.75 -15.45
CA LEU A 61 -1.29 -5.68 -15.58
C LEU A 61 -1.73 -5.47 -17.03
N GLU A 62 -0.80 -5.41 -17.98
CA GLU A 62 -1.12 -5.20 -19.40
C GLU A 62 -1.92 -6.36 -20.01
N ARG A 63 -1.53 -7.61 -19.70
CA ARG A 63 -2.04 -8.81 -20.37
C ARG A 63 -3.26 -9.43 -19.71
N LEU A 64 -3.34 -9.35 -18.39
CA LEU A 64 -4.34 -10.08 -17.60
C LEU A 64 -5.36 -9.11 -16.98
N VAL A 65 -4.94 -7.91 -16.58
CA VAL A 65 -5.83 -6.97 -15.87
C VAL A 65 -6.47 -5.96 -16.82
N TYR A 66 -5.69 -5.20 -17.59
CA TYR A 66 -6.15 -4.07 -18.42
C TYR A 66 -6.39 -4.43 -19.90
N HIS A 67 -6.45 -5.72 -20.23
CA HIS A 67 -6.48 -6.19 -21.62
C HIS A 67 -7.75 -5.79 -22.39
N ASP A 68 -8.83 -5.49 -21.68
CA ASP A 68 -10.14 -5.05 -22.18
C ASP A 68 -10.54 -3.65 -21.67
N HIS A 69 -9.81 -3.07 -20.69
CA HIS A 69 -10.06 -1.75 -20.13
C HIS A 69 -8.83 -0.84 -20.27
N ARG A 70 -8.55 -0.34 -21.48
CA ARG A 70 -7.36 0.49 -21.74
C ARG A 70 -7.63 1.98 -21.64
N ILE A 71 -7.89 2.46 -20.42
CA ILE A 71 -8.16 3.86 -20.10
C ILE A 71 -7.17 4.35 -19.02
N THR A 72 -6.56 5.52 -19.19
CA THR A 72 -5.63 6.07 -18.18
C THR A 72 -6.38 6.61 -16.95
N LEU A 73 -5.79 6.44 -15.76
CA LEU A 73 -6.36 6.87 -14.47
C LEU A 73 -6.78 8.34 -14.45
N TYR A 74 -5.86 9.25 -14.74
CA TYR A 74 -6.12 10.67 -14.54
C TYR A 74 -6.98 11.27 -15.67
N CYS A 75 -6.55 11.13 -16.92
CA CYS A 75 -7.18 11.87 -18.02
C CYS A 75 -8.23 11.08 -18.81
N GLN A 76 -8.58 9.86 -18.37
CA GLN A 76 -9.48 8.94 -19.08
C GLN A 76 -9.13 8.77 -20.58
N ALA A 77 -7.85 8.91 -20.92
CA ALA A 77 -7.38 8.77 -22.29
C ALA A 77 -7.33 7.29 -22.68
N PRO A 78 -7.93 6.91 -23.81
CA PRO A 78 -7.77 5.58 -24.36
C PRO A 78 -6.32 5.32 -24.78
N TYR A 79 -5.87 4.08 -24.66
CA TYR A 79 -4.57 3.66 -25.18
C TYR A 79 -4.62 2.32 -25.90
N ARG A 80 -3.71 2.13 -26.84
CA ARG A 80 -3.57 0.90 -27.64
C ARG A 80 -2.82 -0.17 -26.86
N LYS A 81 -2.87 -1.41 -27.35
CA LYS A 81 -2.14 -2.55 -26.73
C LYS A 81 -0.63 -2.31 -26.63
N ASP A 82 -0.04 -1.57 -27.57
CA ASP A 82 1.38 -1.19 -27.55
C ASP A 82 1.71 -0.04 -26.56
N GLY A 83 0.71 0.46 -25.82
CA GLY A 83 0.86 1.55 -24.87
C GLY A 83 0.72 2.95 -25.49
N THR A 84 0.48 3.08 -26.80
CA THR A 84 0.27 4.37 -27.45
C THR A 84 -1.02 5.02 -26.98
N VAL A 85 -0.96 6.29 -26.54
CA VAL A 85 -2.10 7.04 -26.00
C VAL A 85 -2.79 7.83 -27.11
N SER A 86 -4.12 7.77 -27.14
CA SER A 86 -4.98 8.71 -27.87
C SER A 86 -5.26 9.91 -26.96
N LEU A 87 -4.59 11.03 -27.20
CA LEU A 87 -4.74 12.23 -26.36
C LEU A 87 -6.17 12.79 -26.48
N PRO A 88 -6.81 13.17 -25.35
CA PRO A 88 -8.11 13.84 -25.38
C PRO A 88 -8.04 15.17 -26.11
N ASP A 89 -9.14 15.57 -26.74
CA ASP A 89 -9.24 16.91 -27.34
C ASP A 89 -8.99 17.99 -26.30
N GLY A 90 -8.21 19.01 -26.67
CA GLY A 90 -7.80 20.08 -25.76
C GLY A 90 -6.74 19.68 -24.72
N PHE A 91 -6.21 18.46 -24.76
CA PHE A 91 -5.08 18.09 -23.91
C PHE A 91 -3.85 18.87 -24.33
N THR A 92 -3.17 19.45 -23.35
CA THR A 92 -1.87 20.11 -23.54
C THR A 92 -0.92 19.68 -22.43
N THR A 93 0.38 19.92 -22.61
CA THR A 93 1.32 19.73 -21.51
C THR A 93 2.46 20.75 -21.60
N PRO A 94 2.82 21.41 -20.49
CA PRO A 94 3.88 22.41 -20.50
C PRO A 94 5.28 21.79 -20.65
N LYS A 95 5.47 20.52 -20.24
CA LYS A 95 6.74 19.81 -20.28
C LYS A 95 6.53 18.35 -20.64
N HIS A 96 7.60 17.67 -21.03
CA HIS A 96 7.59 16.23 -21.32
C HIS A 96 6.66 15.83 -22.48
N GLN A 97 6.55 16.65 -23.52
CA GLN A 97 5.70 16.43 -24.69
C GLN A 97 5.97 15.06 -25.33
N ALA A 98 7.24 14.66 -25.45
CA ALA A 98 7.64 13.34 -25.97
C ALA A 98 7.18 12.14 -25.12
N ARG A 99 6.72 12.36 -23.87
CA ARG A 99 6.14 11.33 -22.99
C ARG A 99 4.62 11.28 -23.09
N ALA A 100 3.96 12.27 -23.69
CA ALA A 100 2.50 12.34 -23.78
C ALA A 100 1.89 11.25 -24.68
N THR A 101 2.66 10.73 -25.64
CA THR A 101 2.18 9.78 -26.65
C THR A 101 2.12 8.33 -26.18
N ARG A 102 2.54 8.05 -24.94
CA ARG A 102 2.54 6.70 -24.38
C ARG A 102 2.08 6.68 -22.93
N ILE A 103 1.58 5.53 -22.50
CA ILE A 103 1.34 5.29 -21.09
C ILE A 103 2.65 5.10 -20.34
N GLU A 104 2.63 5.46 -19.07
CA GLU A 104 3.60 5.04 -18.09
C GLU A 104 2.85 4.57 -16.85
N TRP A 105 3.32 3.48 -16.25
CA TRP A 105 2.71 2.91 -15.06
C TRP A 105 2.99 3.81 -13.86
N GLU A 106 1.93 4.43 -13.36
CA GLU A 106 1.86 5.32 -12.22
C GLU A 106 1.85 4.52 -10.92
N HIS A 107 2.74 4.87 -10.01
CA HIS A 107 2.65 4.50 -8.60
C HIS A 107 1.78 5.54 -7.88
N VAL A 108 0.51 5.24 -7.61
CA VAL A 108 -0.42 6.17 -6.93
C VAL A 108 0.18 6.66 -5.61
N VAL A 109 0.65 5.74 -4.78
CA VAL A 109 1.62 6.03 -3.72
C VAL A 109 3.02 5.99 -4.34
N PRO A 110 3.72 7.13 -4.51
CA PRO A 110 5.01 7.18 -5.20
C PRO A 110 6.03 6.22 -4.59
N ALA A 111 6.86 5.58 -5.42
CA ALA A 111 7.86 4.66 -4.87
C ALA A 111 8.89 5.32 -3.95
N GLU A 112 9.04 6.64 -4.03
CA GLU A 112 9.84 7.38 -3.06
C GLU A 112 9.19 7.46 -1.67
N ASN A 113 7.87 7.59 -1.58
CA ASN A 113 7.17 7.75 -0.31
C ASN A 113 7.35 6.51 0.57
N PHE A 114 7.15 5.32 0.00
CA PHE A 114 7.47 4.09 0.72
C PHE A 114 8.96 3.75 0.68
N GLY A 115 9.68 4.11 -0.38
CA GLY A 115 11.10 3.81 -0.55
C GLY A 115 12.00 4.46 0.50
N ARG A 116 11.73 5.70 0.90
CA ARG A 116 12.50 6.42 1.93
C ARG A 116 12.47 5.75 3.31
N THR A 117 11.57 4.78 3.54
CA THR A 117 11.56 3.96 4.77
C THR A 117 12.74 2.96 4.80
N PHE A 118 13.34 2.63 3.65
CA PHE A 118 14.44 1.67 3.51
C PHE A 118 15.81 2.34 3.69
N PRO A 119 16.72 1.78 4.51
CA PRO A 119 18.11 2.27 4.60
C PRO A 119 18.80 2.34 3.25
N GLU A 120 18.56 1.37 2.38
CA GLU A 120 19.19 1.27 1.06
C GLU A 120 18.77 2.42 0.13
N TRP A 121 17.61 3.02 0.42
CA TRP A 121 17.19 4.26 -0.23
C TRP A 121 17.94 5.48 0.32
N ARG A 122 18.03 5.63 1.65
CA ARG A 122 18.54 6.85 2.30
C ARG A 122 20.07 6.91 2.36
N GLU A 123 20.68 5.77 2.61
CA GLU A 123 22.07 5.58 3.03
C GLU A 123 22.84 4.72 2.01
N GLY A 124 22.14 3.82 1.30
CA GLY A 124 22.76 2.86 0.37
C GLY A 124 23.02 1.52 1.05
N ALA A 125 23.78 0.65 0.38
CA ALA A 125 24.17 -0.66 0.90
C ALA A 125 25.55 -1.08 0.34
N PRO A 126 26.27 -2.01 1.01
CA PRO A 126 27.57 -2.50 0.51
C PRO A 126 27.54 -3.01 -0.93
N ASP A 127 26.47 -3.68 -1.33
CA ASP A 127 26.30 -4.24 -2.68
C ASP A 127 25.82 -3.20 -3.72
N CYS A 128 25.58 -1.96 -3.29
CA CYS A 128 25.22 -0.85 -4.15
C CYS A 128 26.46 -0.04 -4.55
N GLN A 129 27.36 -0.71 -5.28
CA GLN A 129 28.56 -0.13 -5.87
C GLN A 129 28.49 -0.23 -7.40
N ASP A 130 28.97 0.78 -8.11
CA ASP A 130 29.26 0.71 -9.54
C ASP A 130 30.57 1.45 -9.90
N ARG A 131 30.90 1.54 -11.20
CA ARG A 131 32.15 2.16 -11.66
C ARG A 131 32.32 3.64 -11.23
N ARG A 132 31.22 4.30 -10.83
CA ARG A 132 31.22 5.70 -10.36
C ARG A 132 31.27 5.80 -8.83
N GLY A 133 31.28 4.67 -8.11
CA GLY A 133 31.30 4.58 -6.67
C GLY A 133 29.98 4.07 -6.06
N PRO A 134 29.78 4.27 -4.74
CA PRO A 134 28.58 3.83 -4.06
C PRO A 134 27.36 4.62 -4.53
N PHE A 135 26.20 3.96 -4.62
CA PHE A 135 24.94 4.59 -4.99
C PHE A 135 23.81 4.18 -4.03
N LYS A 136 22.76 5.00 -3.99
CA LYS A 136 21.59 4.83 -3.12
C LYS A 136 20.28 5.12 -3.85
N GLY A 137 19.16 5.13 -3.12
CA GLY A 137 17.83 5.43 -3.65
C GLY A 137 17.18 4.22 -4.31
N ARG A 138 16.20 4.47 -5.18
CA ARG A 138 15.41 3.44 -5.87
C ARG A 138 16.25 2.30 -6.44
N LYS A 139 17.30 2.63 -7.21
CA LYS A 139 18.18 1.64 -7.86
C LYS A 139 18.85 0.70 -6.83
N CYS A 140 19.21 1.23 -5.65
CA CYS A 140 19.83 0.42 -4.60
C CYS A 140 18.77 -0.45 -3.89
N ALA A 141 17.66 0.14 -3.48
CA ALA A 141 16.55 -0.59 -2.85
C ALA A 141 16.03 -1.74 -3.74
N GLU A 142 15.86 -1.50 -5.05
CA GLU A 142 15.51 -2.54 -6.03
C GLU A 142 16.52 -3.69 -6.06
N ARG A 143 17.82 -3.37 -6.02
CA ARG A 143 18.88 -4.36 -6.13
C ARG A 143 18.91 -5.31 -4.95
N VAL A 144 18.84 -4.78 -3.73
CA VAL A 144 19.21 -5.56 -2.53
C VAL A 144 18.04 -5.88 -1.62
N ASN A 145 16.91 -5.16 -1.72
CA ASN A 145 15.81 -5.30 -0.78
C ASN A 145 14.57 -5.96 -1.40
N LYS A 146 14.27 -7.20 -0.97
CA LYS A 146 13.13 -7.98 -1.48
C LYS A 146 11.78 -7.37 -1.09
N GLU A 147 11.64 -6.86 0.13
CA GLU A 147 10.40 -6.22 0.58
C GLU A 147 10.09 -4.97 -0.26
N TYR A 148 11.11 -4.13 -0.51
CA TYR A 148 10.95 -2.98 -1.41
C TYR A 148 10.51 -3.40 -2.81
N ARG A 149 11.10 -4.46 -3.37
CA ARG A 149 10.72 -4.99 -4.69
C ARG A 149 9.26 -5.46 -4.73
N LEU A 150 8.81 -6.18 -3.70
CA LEU A 150 7.41 -6.61 -3.56
C LEU A 150 6.45 -5.41 -3.47
N MET A 151 6.79 -4.40 -2.66
CA MET A 151 6.01 -3.15 -2.55
C MET A 151 5.95 -2.40 -3.89
N GLN A 152 7.06 -2.31 -4.60
CA GLN A 152 7.14 -1.63 -5.89
C GLN A 152 6.33 -2.35 -6.97
N ALA A 153 6.30 -3.67 -6.93
CA ALA A 153 5.61 -4.52 -7.89
C ALA A 153 4.14 -4.78 -7.52
N ASP A 154 3.65 -4.24 -6.39
CA ASP A 154 2.25 -4.39 -6.00
C ASP A 154 1.30 -3.71 -7.00
N MET A 155 0.59 -4.53 -7.75
CA MET A 155 -0.33 -4.16 -8.82
C MET A 155 -1.50 -3.33 -8.31
N TYR A 156 -1.90 -3.43 -7.04
CA TYR A 156 -2.94 -2.55 -6.49
C TYR A 156 -2.52 -1.07 -6.52
N ASN A 157 -1.21 -0.78 -6.53
CA ASN A 157 -0.67 0.57 -6.57
C ASN A 157 -0.27 1.06 -7.98
N LEU A 158 -0.47 0.23 -9.02
CA LEU A 158 0.00 0.50 -10.38
C LEU A 158 -1.15 0.77 -11.37
N TYR A 159 -1.13 1.94 -12.00
CA TYR A 159 -2.19 2.37 -12.92
C TYR A 159 -1.61 2.95 -14.22
N PRO A 160 -2.26 2.79 -15.38
CA PRO A 160 -1.84 3.47 -16.60
C PRO A 160 -2.08 4.98 -16.47
N ALA A 161 -1.07 5.80 -16.75
CA ALA A 161 -1.20 7.25 -16.84
C ALA A 161 -0.52 7.76 -18.12
N ILE A 162 -0.97 8.90 -18.65
CA ILE A 162 -0.23 9.59 -19.73
C ILE A 162 1.17 9.91 -19.21
N GLY A 163 2.22 9.57 -19.96
CA GLY A 163 3.59 9.69 -19.49
C GLY A 163 3.99 11.12 -19.08
N ALA A 164 3.47 12.15 -19.76
CA ALA A 164 3.67 13.55 -19.37
C ALA A 164 2.98 13.92 -18.05
N VAL A 165 1.82 13.32 -17.76
CA VAL A 165 1.08 13.53 -16.50
C VAL A 165 1.82 12.87 -15.35
N ASN A 166 2.23 11.60 -15.51
CA ASN A 166 3.06 10.89 -14.55
C ASN A 166 4.36 11.67 -14.24
N ALA A 167 5.03 12.16 -15.30
CA ALA A 167 6.25 12.95 -15.18
C ALA A 167 6.10 14.20 -14.29
N LEU A 168 5.06 14.99 -14.55
CA LEU A 168 4.82 16.26 -13.87
C LEU A 168 4.22 16.06 -12.48
N ARG A 169 3.42 15.00 -12.26
CA ARG A 169 2.94 14.62 -10.93
C ARG A 169 4.09 14.28 -9.99
N SER A 170 5.18 13.71 -10.50
CA SER A 170 6.38 13.41 -9.72
C SER A 170 6.07 12.56 -8.48
N ASN A 171 6.49 13.00 -7.29
CA ASN A 171 6.24 12.43 -5.97
C ASN A 171 5.31 13.35 -5.14
N ASP A 172 4.54 14.21 -5.81
CA ASP A 172 3.73 15.23 -5.15
C ASP A 172 2.55 14.60 -4.38
N ASN A 173 2.26 15.19 -3.22
CA ASN A 173 1.18 14.74 -2.36
C ASN A 173 -0.17 15.17 -2.93
N TYR A 174 -1.18 14.33 -2.71
CA TYR A 174 -2.54 14.69 -3.08
C TYR A 174 -3.09 15.80 -2.18
N ALA A 175 -3.83 16.75 -2.78
CA ALA A 175 -4.49 17.85 -2.07
C ALA A 175 -5.68 18.38 -2.87
N MET A 176 -6.53 19.17 -2.21
CA MET A 176 -7.45 20.06 -2.90
C MET A 176 -6.74 21.39 -3.20
N LEU A 177 -6.85 21.86 -4.44
CA LEU A 177 -6.21 23.05 -5.00
C LEU A 177 -7.29 23.97 -5.64
N PRO A 178 -8.20 24.54 -4.84
CA PRO A 178 -9.20 25.47 -5.34
C PRO A 178 -8.54 26.68 -6.03
N GLY A 179 -9.12 27.13 -7.13
CA GLY A 179 -8.58 28.25 -7.92
C GLY A 179 -7.33 27.94 -8.75
N THR A 180 -6.75 26.74 -8.65
CA THR A 180 -5.63 26.33 -9.50
C THR A 180 -6.17 25.84 -10.85
N PRO A 181 -5.66 26.35 -12.00
CA PRO A 181 -6.08 25.87 -13.31
C PRO A 181 -5.56 24.47 -13.60
N ASN A 182 -6.19 23.80 -14.57
CA ASN A 182 -5.74 22.51 -15.05
C ASN A 182 -4.33 22.63 -15.65
N ALA A 183 -3.42 21.74 -15.25
CA ALA A 183 -2.05 21.70 -15.76
C ALA A 183 -1.95 21.12 -17.18
N PHE A 184 -3.01 20.46 -17.66
CA PHE A 184 -3.01 19.70 -18.92
C PHE A 184 -4.18 20.03 -19.86
N GLY A 185 -4.64 21.27 -19.86
CA GLY A 185 -5.78 21.71 -20.69
C GLY A 185 -7.08 21.02 -20.26
N SER A 186 -7.63 20.17 -21.12
CA SER A 186 -8.90 19.46 -20.85
C SER A 186 -8.80 18.42 -19.73
N CYS A 187 -7.62 17.90 -19.42
CA CYS A 187 -7.44 16.98 -18.31
C CYS A 187 -7.35 17.73 -16.96
N ALA A 188 -8.32 17.49 -16.08
CA ALA A 188 -8.55 18.21 -14.82
C ALA A 188 -7.55 17.88 -13.68
N VAL A 189 -6.30 17.56 -14.03
CA VAL A 189 -5.21 17.46 -13.06
C VAL A 189 -4.67 18.86 -12.80
N LYS A 190 -4.60 19.28 -11.54
CA LYS A 190 -4.01 20.55 -11.13
C LYS A 190 -2.74 20.30 -10.35
N ILE A 191 -1.70 21.11 -10.56
CA ILE A 191 -0.41 20.97 -9.90
C ILE A 191 0.02 22.34 -9.38
N ALA A 192 0.36 22.41 -8.09
CA ALA A 192 0.87 23.62 -7.45
C ALA A 192 1.90 23.28 -6.38
N GLY A 193 3.15 23.71 -6.57
CA GLY A 193 4.25 23.36 -5.66
C GLY A 193 4.51 21.86 -5.67
N ASN A 194 4.45 21.22 -4.49
CA ASN A 194 4.59 19.78 -4.30
C ASN A 194 3.24 19.07 -4.06
N LYS A 195 2.17 19.63 -4.65
CA LYS A 195 0.80 19.16 -4.47
C LYS A 195 0.12 18.94 -5.82
N VAL A 196 -0.69 17.89 -5.88
CA VAL A 196 -1.53 17.56 -7.03
C VAL A 196 -2.98 17.38 -6.60
N GLU A 197 -3.90 18.02 -7.31
CA GLU A 197 -5.34 17.70 -7.24
C GLU A 197 -5.69 16.84 -8.45
N PRO A 198 -6.06 15.56 -8.25
CA PRO A 198 -6.50 14.71 -9.34
C PRO A 198 -7.95 15.04 -9.74
N PRO A 199 -8.34 14.69 -10.98
CA PRO A 199 -9.72 14.71 -11.41
C PRO A 199 -10.63 13.94 -10.45
N GLU A 200 -11.87 14.40 -10.36
CA GLU A 200 -12.84 13.90 -9.39
C GLU A 200 -13.06 12.38 -9.48
N HIS A 201 -13.20 11.85 -10.71
CA HIS A 201 -13.42 10.43 -10.95
C HIS A 201 -12.28 9.53 -10.46
N ALA A 202 -11.06 10.06 -10.30
CA ALA A 202 -9.91 9.27 -9.85
C ALA A 202 -9.74 9.24 -8.32
N ARG A 203 -10.44 10.12 -7.59
CA ARG A 203 -10.21 10.35 -6.15
C ARG A 203 -10.51 9.13 -5.29
N GLY A 204 -11.61 8.44 -5.53
CA GLY A 204 -11.98 7.23 -4.79
C GLY A 204 -10.95 6.12 -4.94
N THR A 205 -10.56 5.82 -6.19
CA THR A 205 -9.52 4.82 -6.49
C THR A 205 -8.17 5.20 -5.87
N ILE A 206 -7.78 6.47 -5.92
CA ILE A 206 -6.55 6.96 -5.28
C ILE A 206 -6.62 6.77 -3.76
N ALA A 207 -7.76 7.08 -3.15
CA ALA A 207 -7.97 6.95 -1.71
C ALA A 207 -7.86 5.51 -1.24
N ARG A 208 -8.60 4.58 -1.88
CA ARG A 208 -8.56 3.16 -1.54
C ARG A 208 -7.19 2.54 -1.78
N THR A 209 -6.52 2.92 -2.87
CA THR A 209 -5.14 2.49 -3.14
C THR A 209 -4.18 2.96 -2.05
N THR A 210 -4.27 4.22 -1.65
CA THR A 210 -3.38 4.81 -0.64
C THR A 210 -3.61 4.19 0.73
N LYS A 211 -4.89 3.99 1.11
CA LYS A 211 -5.29 3.28 2.34
C LYS A 211 -4.83 1.82 2.33
N TYR A 212 -4.98 1.12 1.20
CA TYR A 212 -4.47 -0.24 1.01
C TYR A 212 -2.97 -0.30 1.23
N MET A 213 -2.17 0.58 0.61
CA MET A 213 -0.71 0.56 0.76
C MET A 213 -0.28 0.82 2.22
N ALA A 214 -0.97 1.70 2.93
CA ALA A 214 -0.70 1.94 4.36
C ALA A 214 -1.09 0.75 5.24
N TRP A 215 -2.18 0.05 4.92
CA TRP A 215 -2.62 -1.14 5.65
C TRP A 215 -1.74 -2.38 5.36
N ALA A 216 -1.37 -2.57 4.10
CA ALA A 216 -0.63 -3.72 3.60
C ALA A 216 0.83 -3.70 4.05
N TYR A 217 1.41 -2.50 4.20
CA TYR A 217 2.82 -2.31 4.53
C TYR A 217 2.99 -1.35 5.72
N PRO A 218 2.95 -1.86 6.97
CA PRO A 218 2.96 -1.04 8.19
C PRO A 218 4.16 -0.10 8.38
N ARG A 219 5.26 -0.32 7.64
CA ARG A 219 6.42 0.58 7.65
C ARG A 219 6.15 1.90 6.93
N PHE A 220 5.22 1.91 5.97
CA PHE A 220 4.75 3.10 5.30
C PHE A 220 3.60 3.70 6.12
N LYS A 221 3.78 4.95 6.55
CA LYS A 221 2.79 5.69 7.35
C LYS A 221 2.36 6.94 6.61
N LEU A 222 1.06 7.18 6.61
CA LEU A 222 0.49 8.41 6.11
C LEU A 222 0.64 9.51 7.17
N SER A 223 0.68 10.76 6.72
CA SER A 223 0.48 11.88 7.64
C SER A 223 -1.00 11.96 7.99
N ARG A 224 -1.33 12.47 9.18
CA ARG A 224 -2.72 12.68 9.60
C ARG A 224 -3.55 13.46 8.56
N GLN A 225 -2.93 14.43 7.88
CA GLN A 225 -3.59 15.19 6.81
C GLN A 225 -3.92 14.31 5.59
N GLN A 226 -3.00 13.44 5.17
CA GLN A 226 -3.25 12.52 4.07
C GLN A 226 -4.29 11.47 4.46
N GLU A 227 -4.24 10.92 5.68
CA GLU A 227 -5.26 9.98 6.18
C GLU A 227 -6.67 10.59 6.10
N GLN A 228 -6.86 11.80 6.65
CA GLN A 228 -8.13 12.50 6.61
C GLN A 228 -8.62 12.78 5.18
N LEU A 229 -7.71 13.15 4.27
CA LEU A 229 -8.07 13.38 2.87
C LEU A 229 -8.50 12.08 2.18
N MET A 230 -7.77 10.98 2.39
CA MET A 230 -8.11 9.69 1.80
C MET A 230 -9.41 9.15 2.39
N ASP A 231 -9.66 9.31 3.69
CA ASP A 231 -10.94 8.90 4.29
C ASP A 231 -12.13 9.67 3.72
N ALA A 232 -11.97 10.99 3.54
CA ALA A 232 -13.01 11.81 2.92
C ALA A 232 -13.26 11.40 1.46
N TRP A 233 -12.20 11.21 0.66
CA TRP A 233 -12.35 10.80 -0.73
C TRP A 233 -12.92 9.40 -0.89
N ASP A 234 -12.52 8.45 -0.06
CA ASP A 234 -13.07 7.09 -0.06
C ASP A 234 -14.58 7.10 0.24
N ALA A 235 -15.01 7.91 1.20
CA ALA A 235 -16.43 8.05 1.54
C ALA A 235 -17.26 8.78 0.47
N MET A 236 -16.69 9.79 -0.18
CA MET A 236 -17.40 10.60 -1.18
C MET A 236 -17.48 9.93 -2.56
N TYR A 237 -16.51 9.09 -2.90
CA TYR A 237 -16.35 8.54 -4.25
C TYR A 237 -16.39 7.00 -4.20
N PRO A 238 -17.57 6.40 -4.34
CA PRO A 238 -17.73 4.95 -4.23
C PRO A 238 -16.95 4.19 -5.31
N VAL A 239 -16.76 2.90 -5.10
CA VAL A 239 -16.23 1.98 -6.13
C VAL A 239 -17.15 1.94 -7.35
N ASP A 240 -16.56 1.68 -8.52
CA ASP A 240 -17.28 1.37 -9.73
C ASP A 240 -17.03 -0.08 -10.19
N GLN A 241 -17.74 -0.52 -11.23
CA GLN A 241 -17.61 -1.88 -11.76
C GLN A 241 -16.19 -2.21 -12.21
N TRP A 242 -15.48 -1.23 -12.77
CA TRP A 242 -14.12 -1.47 -13.26
C TRP A 242 -13.14 -1.64 -12.10
N GLU A 243 -13.22 -0.81 -11.06
CA GLU A 243 -12.38 -0.93 -9.87
C GLU A 243 -12.55 -2.29 -9.19
N CYS A 244 -13.79 -2.79 -9.11
CA CYS A 244 -14.09 -4.12 -8.58
C CYS A 244 -13.50 -5.24 -9.47
N THR A 245 -13.73 -5.16 -10.78
CA THR A 245 -13.20 -6.14 -11.75
C THR A 245 -11.68 -6.15 -11.75
N ARG A 246 -11.04 -4.99 -11.70
CA ARG A 246 -9.59 -4.83 -11.60
C ARG A 246 -9.07 -5.49 -10.32
N ALA A 247 -9.73 -5.28 -9.19
CA ALA A 247 -9.30 -5.82 -7.90
C ALA A 247 -9.38 -7.34 -7.84
N GLU A 248 -10.44 -7.95 -8.38
CA GLU A 248 -10.59 -9.40 -8.51
C GLU A 248 -9.47 -10.00 -9.38
N ARG A 249 -9.19 -9.40 -10.55
CA ARG A 249 -8.13 -9.87 -11.44
C ARG A 249 -6.74 -9.79 -10.79
N ILE A 250 -6.48 -8.73 -10.02
CA ILE A 250 -5.23 -8.60 -9.27
C ILE A 250 -5.15 -9.64 -8.15
N GLU A 251 -6.24 -9.88 -7.43
CA GLU A 251 -6.32 -10.89 -6.37
C GLU A 251 -5.97 -12.28 -6.92
N ALA A 252 -6.51 -12.65 -8.08
CA ALA A 252 -6.21 -13.92 -8.74
C ALA A 252 -4.71 -14.12 -9.07
N ILE A 253 -3.98 -13.03 -9.33
CA ILE A 253 -2.57 -13.07 -9.73
C ILE A 253 -1.64 -12.95 -8.51
N GLN A 254 -1.87 -11.97 -7.62
CA GLN A 254 -1.03 -11.73 -6.44
C GLN A 254 -1.36 -12.67 -5.27
N GLY A 255 -2.57 -13.20 -5.23
CA GLY A 255 -3.06 -14.06 -4.15
C GLY A 255 -3.40 -13.31 -2.85
N ASN A 256 -3.42 -11.98 -2.86
CA ASN A 256 -3.83 -11.15 -1.73
C ASN A 256 -4.96 -10.21 -2.16
N GLU A 257 -5.88 -9.91 -1.25
CA GLU A 257 -7.00 -9.01 -1.49
C GLU A 257 -6.68 -7.57 -1.08
N SER A 258 -7.48 -6.62 -1.59
CA SER A 258 -7.56 -5.26 -1.09
C SER A 258 -8.88 -5.08 -0.34
N PRO A 259 -8.91 -5.16 1.01
CA PRO A 259 -10.16 -5.04 1.77
C PRO A 259 -10.90 -3.73 1.51
N MET A 260 -10.13 -2.64 1.29
CA MET A 260 -10.64 -1.31 0.96
C MET A 260 -11.51 -1.28 -0.30
N VAL A 261 -11.25 -2.17 -1.27
CA VAL A 261 -12.03 -2.28 -2.50
C VAL A 261 -13.06 -3.40 -2.39
N LYS A 262 -12.62 -4.61 -2.01
CA LYS A 262 -13.44 -5.83 -2.04
C LYS A 262 -14.69 -5.72 -1.18
N GLU A 263 -14.57 -5.22 0.04
CA GLU A 263 -15.72 -5.06 0.93
C GLU A 263 -16.75 -4.08 0.37
N GLN A 264 -16.31 -2.98 -0.24
CA GLN A 264 -17.20 -1.98 -0.84
C GLN A 264 -17.89 -2.55 -2.09
N CYS A 265 -17.15 -3.27 -2.92
CA CYS A 265 -17.68 -3.95 -4.10
C CYS A 265 -18.74 -5.00 -3.75
N GLN A 266 -18.51 -5.81 -2.71
CA GLN A 266 -19.48 -6.78 -2.23
C GLN A 266 -20.75 -6.10 -1.70
N LYS A 267 -20.60 -5.04 -0.89
CA LYS A 267 -21.74 -4.24 -0.39
C LYS A 267 -22.54 -3.58 -1.51
N ALA A 268 -21.86 -3.16 -2.57
CA ALA A 268 -22.48 -2.55 -3.75
C ALA A 268 -23.05 -3.57 -4.76
N GLY A 269 -22.82 -4.88 -4.56
CA GLY A 269 -23.21 -5.92 -5.53
C GLY A 269 -22.43 -5.87 -6.85
N LEU A 270 -21.21 -5.34 -6.84
CA LEU A 270 -20.34 -5.15 -8.01
C LEU A 270 -19.17 -6.14 -8.08
N TRP A 271 -18.99 -6.98 -7.05
CA TRP A 271 -17.93 -7.99 -7.05
C TRP A 271 -18.28 -9.11 -8.07
N PRO A 272 -17.41 -9.39 -9.06
CA PRO A 272 -17.67 -10.38 -10.09
C PRO A 272 -17.74 -11.84 -9.59
#